data_AF-A0A9Q3DMY6-F1
#
_entry.id   AF-A0A9Q3DMY6-F1
#
_cell.length_a   1.000
_cell.length_b   1.000
_cell.length_c   1.000
_cell.angle_alpha   90.00
_cell.angle_beta   90.00
_cell.angle_gamma   90.00
#
_symmetry.space_group_name_H-M   'P 1'
#
loop_
_entity.id
_entity.type
_entity.pdbx_description
1 polymer ?
#
loop_
_entity_poly.entity_id
_entity_poly.type
_entity_poly.pdbx_seq_one_letter_code
_entity_poly.pdbx_strand_id
1 'polypeptide(L)'
;MLEKRWNPRLPANKLRIDFIDIHPTASSFKIILDKVKNNAKQSMDDAFHYAKQRWDQIHKVPDFKVDDLVLVPTLNFNNMKGPKKLKDSYVGPFVTVSLHGTNAVQVEMSGELENKHPNFLVSLIKPYQPADKELFPLRNLTPLTVPPVEQNEEKYIKKVIKERRIRVKNQREYLIRYRNPVHEHEWLAESDRLLRRFVHERRPQA
;
A
#
# COMPACT_ATOMS: atom_id res chain seq x y z
N MET A 1 -19.37 -33.32 32.69
CA MET A 1 -19.25 -33.53 31.23
C MET A 1 -18.26 -34.67 31.02
N LEU A 2 -18.72 -35.79 30.47
CA LEU A 2 -17.94 -37.02 30.28
C LEU A 2 -16.85 -36.82 29.22
N GLU A 3 -15.61 -37.17 29.54
CA GLU A 3 -14.51 -37.31 28.59
C GLU A 3 -14.82 -38.45 27.61
N LYS A 4 -15.42 -38.07 26.47
CA LYS A 4 -15.76 -38.93 25.34
C LYS A 4 -14.48 -39.42 24.66
N ARG A 5 -13.77 -40.39 25.26
CA ARG A 5 -12.81 -41.33 24.62
C ARG A 5 -11.94 -42.14 25.60
N TRP A 6 -12.23 -42.17 26.90
CA TRP A 6 -11.50 -43.05 27.81
C TRP A 6 -12.00 -44.50 27.68
N ASN A 7 -11.12 -45.46 27.39
CA ASN A 7 -11.44 -46.89 27.43
C ASN A 7 -11.33 -47.39 28.87
N PRO A 8 -12.44 -47.72 29.56
CA PRO A 8 -12.44 -48.04 30.99
C PRO A 8 -11.72 -49.36 31.34
N ARG A 9 -11.39 -50.19 30.34
CA ARG A 9 -10.57 -51.41 30.52
C ARG A 9 -9.08 -51.16 30.37
N LEU A 10 -8.67 -49.99 29.88
CA LEU A 10 -7.27 -49.59 29.82
C LEU A 10 -6.94 -48.89 31.15
N PRO A 11 -6.13 -49.50 32.04
CA PRO A 11 -5.75 -48.87 33.29
C PRO A 11 -4.95 -47.61 33.01
N ALA A 12 -5.39 -46.50 33.61
CA ALA A 12 -4.86 -45.17 33.32
C ALA A 12 -3.36 -45.02 33.52
N ASN A 13 -2.81 -45.87 34.39
CA ASN A 13 -1.42 -45.85 34.82
C ASN A 13 -0.81 -47.26 34.72
N LYS A 14 -0.61 -47.78 33.50
CA LYS A 14 0.04 -49.10 33.28
C LYS A 14 1.28 -49.08 32.39
N LEU A 15 1.80 -47.91 32.02
CA LEU A 15 3.23 -47.88 31.76
C LEU A 15 3.87 -48.00 33.14
N ARG A 16 4.49 -49.15 33.42
CA ARG A 16 5.34 -49.33 34.59
C ARG A 16 6.58 -48.44 34.40
N ILE A 17 6.42 -47.13 34.64
CA ILE A 17 7.48 -46.14 34.47
C ILE A 17 8.68 -46.53 35.34
N ASP A 18 8.39 -47.10 36.51
CA ASP A 18 9.35 -47.55 37.53
C ASP A 18 10.23 -48.74 37.08
N PHE A 19 9.88 -49.42 35.97
CA PHE A 19 10.65 -50.56 35.42
C PHE A 19 11.37 -50.22 34.11
N ILE A 20 11.33 -48.95 33.67
CA ILE A 20 12.03 -48.53 32.46
C ILE A 20 13.46 -48.15 32.86
N ASP A 21 14.39 -49.09 32.73
CA ASP A 21 15.82 -48.79 32.78
C ASP A 21 16.17 -47.95 31.55
N ILE A 22 16.16 -46.62 31.73
CA ILE A 22 16.55 -45.68 30.69
C ILE A 22 18.05 -45.85 30.49
N HIS A 23 18.44 -46.33 29.29
CA HIS A 23 19.84 -46.46 28.94
C HIS A 23 20.57 -45.12 29.19
N PRO A 24 21.77 -45.10 29.81
CA PRO A 24 22.44 -43.87 30.21
C PRO A 24 22.60 -42.87 29.06
N THR A 25 22.81 -43.36 27.84
CA THR A 25 22.84 -42.54 26.62
C THR A 25 21.53 -41.79 26.36
N ALA A 26 20.36 -42.43 26.54
CA ALA A 26 19.06 -41.78 26.36
C ALA A 26 18.82 -40.69 27.43
N SER A 27 19.26 -40.94 28.66
CA SER A 27 19.24 -39.93 29.73
C SER A 27 20.14 -38.73 29.39
N SER A 28 21.35 -38.97 28.88
CA SER A 28 22.25 -37.91 28.40
C SER A 28 21.63 -37.10 27.26
N PHE A 29 21.01 -37.76 26.28
CA PHE A 29 20.32 -37.07 25.18
C PHE A 29 19.15 -36.22 25.68
N LYS A 30 18.37 -36.70 26.64
CA LYS A 30 17.29 -35.92 27.27
C LYS A 30 17.84 -34.63 27.89
N ILE A 31 18.92 -34.73 28.66
CA ILE A 31 19.56 -33.55 29.30
C ILE A 31 20.02 -32.55 28.23
N ILE A 32 20.61 -33.02 27.13
CA ILE A 32 21.03 -32.16 26.02
C ILE A 32 19.82 -31.47 25.40
N LEU A 33 18.74 -32.20 25.11
CA LEU A 33 17.52 -31.63 24.53
C LEU A 33 16.85 -30.61 25.46
N ASP A 34 16.77 -30.90 26.76
CA ASP A 34 16.22 -29.98 27.75
C ASP A 34 17.06 -28.70 27.83
N LYS A 35 18.39 -28.80 27.80
CA LYS A 35 19.29 -27.63 27.73
C LYS A 35 19.06 -26.81 26.47
N VAL A 36 19.00 -27.45 25.30
CA VAL A 36 18.76 -26.77 24.02
C VAL A 36 17.40 -26.08 24.01
N LYS A 37 16.36 -26.75 24.52
CA LYS A 37 15.02 -26.18 24.64
C LYS A 37 14.99 -24.96 25.56
N ASN A 38 15.65 -25.04 26.71
CA ASN A 38 15.74 -23.92 27.64
C ASN A 38 16.48 -22.73 27.03
N ASN A 39 17.60 -22.98 26.34
CA ASN A 39 18.35 -21.94 25.64
C ASN A 39 17.52 -21.29 24.52
N ALA A 40 16.81 -22.09 23.72
CA ALA A 40 15.94 -21.58 22.68
C ALA A 40 14.82 -20.69 23.25
N LYS A 41 14.23 -21.11 24.38
CA LYS A 41 13.23 -20.31 25.09
C LYS A 41 13.82 -18.99 25.59
N GLN A 42 14.98 -19.02 26.24
CA GLN A 42 15.67 -17.81 26.69
C GLN A 42 15.99 -16.88 25.52
N SER A 43 16.49 -17.41 24.41
CA SER A 43 16.79 -16.62 23.20
C SER A 43 15.53 -15.95 22.63
N MET A 44 14.37 -16.62 22.67
CA MET A 44 13.09 -16.04 22.25
C MET A 44 12.63 -14.94 23.20
N ASP A 45 12.72 -15.18 24.51
CA ASP A 45 12.36 -14.20 25.55
C ASP A 45 13.26 -12.95 25.43
N ASP A 46 14.57 -13.13 25.28
CA ASP A 46 15.55 -12.05 25.12
C ASP A 46 15.28 -11.24 23.85
N ALA A 47 15.01 -11.91 22.71
CA ALA A 47 14.67 -11.23 21.46
C ALA A 47 13.38 -10.42 21.58
N PHE A 48 12.36 -10.96 22.26
CA PHE A 48 11.11 -10.26 22.52
C PHE A 48 11.35 -9.03 23.42
N HIS A 49 12.08 -9.20 24.52
CA HIS A 49 12.42 -8.11 25.43
C HIS A 49 13.22 -7.01 24.73
N TYR A 50 14.21 -7.37 23.92
CA TYR A 50 15.00 -6.43 23.12
C TYR A 50 14.12 -5.63 22.15
N ALA A 51 13.26 -6.31 21.39
CA ALA A 51 12.35 -5.67 20.45
C ALA A 51 11.38 -4.72 21.16
N LYS A 52 10.80 -5.15 22.29
CA LYS A 52 9.91 -4.34 23.12
C LYS A 52 10.61 -3.09 23.64
N GLN A 53 11.79 -3.22 24.27
CA GLN A 53 12.54 -2.09 24.80
C GLN A 53 12.87 -1.07 23.71
N ARG A 54 13.31 -1.53 22.54
CA ARG A 54 13.62 -0.65 21.40
C ARG A 54 12.38 0.05 20.87
N TRP A 55 11.25 -0.67 20.79
CA TRP A 55 9.98 -0.10 20.40
C TRP A 55 9.55 0.99 21.39
N ASP A 56 9.52 0.69 22.68
CA ASP A 56 9.09 1.63 23.73
C ASP A 56 9.98 2.90 23.78
N GLN A 57 11.27 2.78 23.44
CA GLN A 57 12.19 3.93 23.39
C GLN A 57 11.97 4.85 22.18
N ILE A 58 11.70 4.27 21.00
CA ILE A 58 11.68 5.01 19.73
C ILE A 58 10.26 5.41 19.34
N HIS A 59 9.29 4.56 19.66
CA HIS A 59 7.91 4.72 19.22
C HIS A 59 7.23 5.80 20.04
N LYS A 60 6.89 6.91 19.36
CA LYS A 60 6.02 7.95 19.89
C LYS A 60 4.74 7.90 19.10
N VAL A 61 3.64 7.60 19.78
CA VAL A 61 2.30 7.70 19.18
C VAL A 61 1.97 9.19 19.06
N PRO A 62 1.70 9.71 17.85
CA PRO A 62 1.20 11.07 17.72
C PRO A 62 -0.19 11.18 18.33
N ASP A 63 -0.37 12.12 19.25
CA ASP A 63 -1.69 12.45 19.79
C ASP A 63 -2.41 13.37 18.81
N PHE A 64 -3.47 12.85 18.19
CA PHE A 64 -4.39 13.64 17.36
C PHE A 64 -5.62 14.02 18.16
N LYS A 65 -6.19 15.18 17.86
CA LYS A 65 -7.48 15.62 18.38
C LYS A 65 -8.49 15.75 17.24
N VAL A 66 -9.76 15.79 17.62
CA VAL A 66 -10.83 16.18 16.69
C VAL A 66 -10.53 17.61 16.22
N ASP A 67 -10.79 17.86 14.94
CA ASP A 67 -10.50 19.08 14.18
C ASP A 67 -9.02 19.38 13.87
N ASP A 68 -8.10 18.46 14.19
CA ASP A 68 -6.70 18.61 13.75
C ASP A 68 -6.56 18.38 12.24
N LEU A 69 -5.71 19.20 11.62
CA LEU A 69 -5.33 19.04 10.21
C LEU A 69 -4.26 17.96 10.07
N VAL A 70 -4.52 17.01 9.18
CA VAL A 70 -3.68 15.84 8.97
C VAL A 70 -3.42 15.54 7.50
N LEU A 71 -2.31 14.85 7.27
CA LEU A 71 -1.88 14.36 5.96
C LEU A 71 -2.05 12.84 5.90
N VAL A 72 -2.72 12.36 4.86
CA VAL A 72 -3.05 10.95 4.64
C VAL A 72 -2.10 10.34 3.60
N PRO A 73 -1.55 9.14 3.82
CA PRO A 73 -0.58 8.52 2.91
C PRO A 73 -1.22 8.00 1.62
N THR A 74 -0.50 8.10 0.50
CA THR A 74 -0.97 7.67 -0.83
C THR A 74 -0.55 6.26 -1.24
N LEU A 75 0.09 5.51 -0.35
CA LEU A 75 0.64 4.18 -0.61
C LEU A 75 -0.41 3.23 -1.21
N ASN A 76 -1.64 3.28 -0.69
CA ASN A 76 -2.74 2.39 -1.07
C ASN A 76 -3.76 3.04 -2.04
N PHE A 77 -3.49 4.26 -2.52
CA PHE A 77 -4.34 4.90 -3.53
C PHE A 77 -3.84 4.56 -4.94
N ASN A 78 -4.61 3.72 -5.64
CA ASN A 78 -4.37 3.34 -7.03
C ASN A 78 -5.02 4.30 -8.05
N ASN A 79 -5.95 5.13 -7.61
CA ASN A 79 -6.75 5.99 -8.49
C ASN A 79 -6.22 7.45 -8.56
N MET A 80 -5.06 7.73 -7.96
CA MET A 80 -4.44 9.05 -8.07
C MET A 80 -3.88 9.24 -9.47
N LYS A 81 -4.14 10.40 -10.06
CA LYS A 81 -3.61 10.75 -11.38
C LYS A 81 -2.08 10.83 -11.36
N GLY A 82 -1.44 10.35 -12.42
CA GLY A 82 0.02 10.47 -12.64
C GLY A 82 0.83 9.20 -12.36
N PRO A 83 2.14 9.20 -12.69
CA PRO A 83 2.98 8.04 -12.52
C PRO A 83 3.32 7.79 -11.04
N LYS A 84 3.34 6.51 -10.63
CA LYS A 84 3.59 6.07 -9.24
C LYS A 84 4.85 6.65 -8.59
N LYS A 85 5.85 7.07 -9.38
CA LYS A 85 7.11 7.66 -8.89
C LYS A 85 7.05 9.16 -8.63
N LEU A 86 6.14 9.89 -9.29
CA LEU A 86 6.00 11.34 -9.16
C LEU A 86 4.81 11.73 -8.29
N LYS A 87 4.02 10.77 -7.81
CA LYS A 87 2.93 11.06 -6.88
C LYS A 87 3.49 11.43 -5.51
N ASP A 88 2.87 12.41 -4.87
CA ASP A 88 3.18 12.75 -3.49
C ASP A 88 2.89 11.56 -2.59
N SER A 89 3.75 11.35 -1.59
CA SER A 89 3.60 10.25 -0.64
C SER A 89 2.46 10.48 0.36
N TYR A 90 2.05 11.73 0.55
CA TYR A 90 0.97 12.16 1.42
C TYR A 90 0.13 13.23 0.73
N VAL A 91 -1.18 13.24 1.00
CA VAL A 91 -2.14 14.21 0.46
C VAL A 91 -2.94 14.79 1.62
N GLY A 92 -3.36 16.05 1.47
CA GLY A 92 -4.07 16.82 2.49
C GLY A 92 -3.59 18.28 2.46
N PRO A 93 -4.10 19.14 3.34
CA PRO A 93 -4.61 18.82 4.66
C PRO A 93 -6.08 18.38 4.68
N PHE A 94 -6.40 17.41 5.53
CA PHE A 94 -7.75 16.97 5.82
C PHE A 94 -8.06 17.14 7.31
N VAL A 95 -9.34 17.29 7.66
CA VAL A 95 -9.77 17.50 9.05
C VAL A 95 -10.06 16.15 9.71
N THR A 96 -9.62 16.01 10.94
CA THR A 96 -9.92 14.85 11.79
C THR A 96 -11.34 14.97 12.35
N VAL A 97 -12.25 14.08 11.95
CA VAL A 97 -13.66 14.11 12.38
C VAL A 97 -13.85 13.41 13.72
N SER A 98 -13.24 12.25 13.89
CA SER A 98 -13.38 11.45 15.11
C SER A 98 -12.20 10.53 15.34
N LEU A 99 -12.00 10.13 16.59
CA LEU A 99 -10.98 9.18 17.00
C LEU A 99 -11.65 7.88 17.42
N HIS A 100 -11.32 6.80 16.72
CA HIS A 100 -11.80 5.45 17.00
C HIS A 100 -10.77 4.74 17.89
N GLY A 101 -10.90 4.97 19.21
CA GLY A 101 -9.96 4.49 20.21
C GLY A 101 -8.57 5.12 20.05
N THR A 102 -7.52 4.39 20.41
CA THR A 102 -6.13 4.90 20.41
C THR A 102 -5.44 4.77 19.06
N ASN A 103 -5.94 3.91 18.17
CA ASN A 103 -5.18 3.48 16.98
C ASN A 103 -5.74 3.99 15.65
N ALA A 104 -6.99 4.44 15.60
CA ALA A 104 -7.64 4.80 14.36
C ALA A 104 -8.24 6.21 14.41
N VAL A 105 -8.07 6.94 13.31
CA VAL A 105 -8.56 8.30 13.12
C VAL A 105 -9.45 8.31 11.89
N GLN A 106 -10.63 8.90 12.02
CA GLN A 106 -11.52 9.17 10.91
C GLN A 106 -11.26 10.57 10.38
N VAL A 107 -11.02 10.64 9.07
CA VAL A 107 -10.65 11.87 8.37
C VAL A 107 -11.71 12.21 7.34
N GLU A 108 -12.08 13.49 7.25
CA GLU A 108 -12.95 14.00 6.19
C GLU A 108 -12.13 14.20 4.91
N MET A 109 -12.28 13.28 3.95
CA MET A 109 -11.60 13.36 2.67
C MET A 109 -12.44 14.12 1.65
N SER A 110 -11.78 14.96 0.85
CA SER A 110 -12.40 15.74 -0.22
C SER A 110 -11.80 15.41 -1.60
N GLY A 111 -12.50 15.79 -2.66
CA GLY A 111 -12.02 15.66 -4.04
C GLY A 111 -11.97 14.22 -4.56
N GLU A 112 -10.87 13.83 -5.21
CA GLU A 112 -10.71 12.49 -5.81
C GLU A 112 -10.73 11.35 -4.77
N LEU A 113 -10.59 11.68 -3.48
CA LEU A 113 -10.48 10.73 -2.37
C LEU A 113 -11.77 10.57 -1.56
N GLU A 114 -12.84 11.30 -1.87
CA GLU A 114 -14.11 11.24 -1.15
C GLU A 114 -14.70 9.81 -1.07
N ASN A 115 -14.54 9.03 -2.14
CA ASN A 115 -15.02 7.64 -2.22
C ASN A 115 -14.11 6.61 -1.54
N LYS A 116 -13.03 7.03 -0.87
CA LYS A 116 -12.11 6.12 -0.16
C LYS A 116 -12.55 5.92 1.28
N HIS A 117 -11.98 4.91 1.93
CA HIS A 117 -12.28 4.63 3.33
C HIS A 117 -11.67 5.72 4.23
N PRO A 118 -12.46 6.40 5.06
CA PRO A 118 -12.00 7.57 5.82
C PRO A 118 -11.21 7.23 7.09
N ASN A 119 -11.21 5.97 7.55
CA ASN A 119 -10.48 5.61 8.77
C ASN A 119 -9.06 5.14 8.43
N PHE A 120 -8.08 5.75 9.10
CA PHE A 120 -6.66 5.50 8.95
C PHE A 120 -6.02 5.19 10.30
N LEU A 121 -4.91 4.45 10.30
CA LEU A 121 -4.14 4.23 11.52
C LEU A 121 -3.38 5.50 11.91
N VAL A 122 -3.38 5.82 13.20
CA VAL A 122 -2.62 6.93 13.82
C VAL A 122 -1.14 6.91 13.38
N SER A 123 -0.54 5.73 13.28
CA SER A 123 0.87 5.56 12.88
C SER A 123 1.16 5.90 11.42
N LEU A 124 0.15 5.89 10.56
CA LEU A 124 0.28 6.13 9.13
C LEU A 124 0.00 7.59 8.75
N ILE A 125 -0.70 8.32 9.61
CA ILE A 125 -1.09 9.71 9.40
C ILE A 125 0.02 10.62 9.91
N LYS A 126 0.19 11.78 9.26
CA LYS A 126 1.10 12.82 9.74
C LYS A 126 0.33 14.08 10.16
N PRO A 127 0.71 14.76 11.25
CA PRO A 127 0.15 16.07 11.56
C PRO A 127 0.55 17.07 10.48
N TYR A 128 -0.40 17.90 10.05
CA TYR A 128 -0.12 18.96 9.09
C TYR A 128 0.58 20.13 9.81
N GLN A 129 1.77 20.50 9.33
CA GLN A 129 2.49 21.67 9.81
C GLN A 129 2.42 22.76 8.75
N PRO A 130 1.77 23.90 9.01
CA PRO A 130 1.76 25.01 8.07
C PRO A 130 3.18 25.54 7.90
N ALA A 131 3.49 26.03 6.69
CA ALA A 131 4.77 26.68 6.43
C ALA A 131 4.87 27.97 7.24
N ASP A 132 5.89 28.08 8.08
CA ASP A 132 6.17 29.30 8.83
C ASP A 132 6.66 30.39 7.86
N LYS A 133 5.91 31.49 7.79
CA LYS A 133 6.18 32.62 6.90
C LYS A 133 7.38 33.44 7.35
N GLU A 134 7.68 33.46 8.65
CA GLU A 134 8.81 34.23 9.18
C GLU A 134 10.14 33.52 8.90
N LEU A 135 10.18 32.21 9.09
CA LEU A 135 11.35 31.39 8.78
C LEU A 135 11.58 31.22 7.28
N PHE A 136 10.50 31.21 6.47
CA PHE A 136 10.58 30.95 5.04
C PHE A 136 9.82 31.99 4.19
N PRO A 137 10.23 33.28 4.21
CA PRO A 137 9.51 34.36 3.51
C PRO A 137 9.53 34.21 1.98
N LEU A 138 10.49 33.46 1.44
CA LEU A 138 10.61 33.17 0.00
C LEU A 138 9.67 32.04 -0.48
N ARG A 139 9.07 31.26 0.44
CA ARG A 139 8.08 30.22 0.11
C ARG A 139 6.69 30.81 -0.08
N ASN A 140 6.58 31.82 -0.94
CA ASN A 140 5.27 32.25 -1.40
C ASN A 140 4.75 31.21 -2.39
N LEU A 141 3.49 30.77 -2.19
CA LEU A 141 2.76 29.95 -3.16
C LEU A 141 2.47 30.80 -4.38
N THR A 142 3.48 31.05 -5.22
CA THR A 142 3.23 31.63 -6.53
C THR A 142 2.39 30.60 -7.27
N PRO A 143 1.17 30.93 -7.73
CA PRO A 143 0.40 30.02 -8.55
C PRO A 143 1.29 29.60 -9.72
N LEU A 144 1.48 28.29 -9.90
CA LEU A 144 2.28 27.76 -10.99
C LEU A 144 1.65 28.25 -12.29
N THR A 145 2.23 29.27 -12.90
CA THR A 145 1.84 29.71 -14.23
C THR A 145 2.19 28.55 -15.14
N VAL A 146 1.18 27.78 -15.56
CA VAL A 146 1.37 26.72 -16.54
C VAL A 146 2.00 27.40 -17.75
N PRO A 147 3.21 27.01 -18.17
CA PRO A 147 3.82 27.61 -19.34
C PRO A 147 2.83 27.50 -20.50
N PRO A 148 2.72 28.51 -21.38
CA PRO A 148 1.83 28.44 -22.53
C PRO A 148 2.14 27.15 -23.28
N VAL A 149 1.25 26.16 -23.19
CA VAL A 149 1.33 24.97 -24.01
C VAL A 149 1.01 25.47 -25.40
N GLU A 150 1.94 25.34 -26.35
CA GLU A 150 1.68 25.62 -27.75
C GLU A 150 0.53 24.70 -28.22
N GLN A 151 -0.70 25.22 -28.17
CA GLN A 151 -1.94 24.45 -28.37
C GLN A 151 -2.13 23.97 -29.82
N ASN A 152 -1.20 24.27 -30.71
CA ASN A 152 -1.37 24.13 -32.16
C ASN A 152 -0.31 23.26 -32.85
N GLU A 153 0.30 22.31 -32.14
CA GLU A 153 0.98 21.23 -32.85
C GLU A 153 -0.05 20.22 -33.37
N GLU A 154 -0.21 20.15 -34.69
CA GLU A 154 -1.05 19.14 -35.33
C GLU A 154 -0.61 17.73 -34.92
N LYS A 155 -1.55 16.94 -34.40
CA LYS A 155 -1.27 15.57 -33.92
C LYS A 155 -1.00 14.62 -35.10
N TYR A 156 0.27 14.31 -35.35
CA TYR A 156 0.66 13.30 -36.34
C TYR A 156 0.84 11.91 -35.72
N ILE A 157 0.19 10.89 -36.28
CA ILE A 157 0.28 9.49 -35.83
C ILE A 157 1.59 8.87 -36.33
N LYS A 158 2.40 8.32 -35.41
CA LYS A 158 3.61 7.55 -35.75
C LYS A 158 3.33 6.06 -35.89
N LYS A 159 2.62 5.48 -34.91
CA LYS A 159 2.37 4.04 -34.85
C LYS A 159 1.12 3.72 -34.02
N VAL A 160 0.36 2.71 -34.45
CA VAL A 160 -0.67 2.05 -33.65
C VAL A 160 0.00 0.94 -32.82
N ILE A 161 -0.15 0.99 -31.50
CA ILE A 161 0.49 0.06 -30.56
C ILE A 161 -0.42 -1.12 -30.24
N LYS A 162 -1.68 -0.85 -29.88
CA LYS A 162 -2.63 -1.86 -29.40
C LYS A 162 -4.01 -1.59 -29.97
N GLU A 163 -4.86 -2.62 -29.96
CA GLU A 163 -6.28 -2.53 -30.24
C GLU A 163 -7.10 -3.07 -29.06
N ARG A 164 -8.28 -2.52 -28.84
CA ARG A 164 -9.26 -3.03 -27.88
C ARG A 164 -10.67 -2.86 -28.43
N ARG A 165 -11.59 -3.75 -28.01
CA ARG A 165 -13.02 -3.64 -28.34
C ARG A 165 -13.81 -3.29 -27.08
N ILE A 166 -14.50 -2.16 -27.10
CA ILE A 166 -15.38 -1.76 -26.00
C ILE A 166 -16.76 -2.38 -26.23
N ARG A 167 -17.19 -3.25 -25.30
CA ARG A 167 -18.50 -3.92 -25.37
C ARG A 167 -19.67 -2.92 -25.28
N VAL A 168 -19.54 -1.88 -24.46
CA VAL A 168 -20.60 -0.88 -24.21
C VAL A 168 -20.99 -0.10 -25.47
N LYS A 169 -20.02 0.25 -26.33
CA LYS A 169 -20.25 1.04 -27.56
C LYS A 169 -20.13 0.22 -28.85
N ASN A 170 -19.88 -1.09 -28.74
CA ASN A 170 -19.59 -2.01 -29.83
C ASN A 170 -18.54 -1.48 -30.85
N GLN A 171 -17.56 -0.71 -30.37
CA GLN A 171 -16.58 -0.03 -31.21
C GLN A 171 -15.16 -0.52 -30.93
N ARG A 172 -14.32 -0.51 -31.97
CA ARG A 172 -12.88 -0.75 -31.86
C ARG A 172 -12.15 0.55 -31.59
N GLU A 173 -11.24 0.51 -30.63
CA GLU A 173 -10.32 1.60 -30.31
C GLU A 173 -8.88 1.14 -30.46
N TYR A 174 -8.03 2.08 -30.87
CA TYR A 174 -6.63 1.86 -31.12
C TYR A 174 -5.78 2.78 -30.25
N LEU A 175 -4.79 2.21 -29.56
CA LEU A 175 -3.83 2.96 -28.77
C LEU A 175 -2.76 3.52 -29.69
N ILE A 176 -2.68 4.84 -29.76
CA ILE A 176 -1.85 5.54 -30.73
C ILE A 176 -0.63 6.14 -30.06
N ARG A 177 0.50 6.04 -30.75
CA ARG A 177 1.71 6.79 -30.49
C ARG A 177 1.84 7.91 -31.50
N TYR A 178 1.86 9.14 -31.02
CA TYR A 178 2.12 10.32 -31.84
C TYR A 178 3.61 10.45 -32.18
N ARG A 179 3.90 11.23 -33.23
CA ARG A 179 5.27 11.55 -33.66
C ARG A 179 5.92 12.56 -32.72
N ASN A 180 5.16 13.54 -32.23
CA ASN A 180 5.63 14.45 -31.21
C ASN A 180 5.63 13.79 -29.82
N PRO A 181 6.75 13.91 -29.07
CA PRO A 181 6.88 13.32 -27.74
C PRO A 181 6.04 14.06 -26.67
N VAL A 182 5.51 15.24 -27.00
CA VAL A 182 4.66 16.04 -26.10
C VAL A 182 3.29 15.39 -25.87
N HIS A 183 2.77 14.68 -26.87
CA HIS A 183 1.46 14.04 -26.76
C HIS A 183 1.60 12.62 -26.17
N GLU A 184 0.88 12.40 -25.07
CA GLU A 184 0.77 11.07 -24.46
C GLU A 184 0.01 10.08 -25.37
N HIS A 185 0.11 8.78 -25.05
CA HIS A 185 -0.60 7.75 -25.79
C HIS A 185 -2.10 7.84 -25.56
N GLU A 186 -2.86 8.00 -26.63
CA GLU A 186 -4.31 8.19 -26.59
C GLU A 186 -5.02 7.00 -27.25
N TRP A 187 -6.16 6.59 -26.69
CA TRP A 187 -7.06 5.64 -27.32
C TRP A 187 -8.01 6.40 -28.25
N LEU A 188 -7.88 6.18 -29.57
CA LEU A 188 -8.80 6.76 -30.55
C LEU A 188 -9.70 5.70 -31.16
N ALA A 189 -10.93 6.12 -31.44
CA ALA A 189 -11.93 5.31 -32.12
C ALA A 189 -11.58 5.09 -33.60
N GLU A 190 -11.98 3.95 -34.17
CA GLU A 190 -11.82 3.65 -35.61
C GLU A 190 -12.42 4.73 -36.54
N SER A 191 -13.43 5.46 -36.07
CA SER A 191 -14.09 6.53 -36.82
C SER A 191 -13.29 7.83 -36.85
N ASP A 192 -12.20 7.95 -36.11
CA ASP A 192 -11.45 9.19 -35.98
C ASP A 192 -10.69 9.56 -37.27
N ARG A 193 -10.69 10.86 -37.60
CA ARG A 193 -10.10 11.41 -38.83
C ARG A 193 -8.60 11.15 -38.91
N LEU A 194 -7.88 11.24 -37.79
CA LEU A 194 -6.43 11.04 -37.74
C LEU A 194 -6.03 9.59 -38.08
N LEU A 195 -6.75 8.62 -37.51
CA LEU A 195 -6.55 7.20 -37.80
C LEU A 195 -6.84 6.86 -39.26
N ARG A 196 -7.94 7.41 -39.82
CA ARG A 196 -8.31 7.19 -41.21
C ARG A 196 -7.25 7.70 -42.18
N ARG A 197 -6.69 8.90 -41.93
CA ARG A 197 -5.58 9.46 -42.72
C ARG A 197 -4.35 8.55 -42.66
N PHE A 198 -3.95 8.13 -41.47
CA PHE A 198 -2.79 7.24 -41.28
C PHE A 198 -2.95 5.88 -41.96
N VAL A 199 -4.16 5.28 -41.92
CA VAL A 199 -4.44 4.01 -42.60
C VAL A 199 -4.41 4.18 -44.12
N HIS A 200 -4.91 5.30 -44.64
CA HIS A 200 -4.91 5.58 -46.08
C HIS A 200 -3.49 5.75 -46.63
N GLU A 201 -2.63 6.51 -45.95
CA GLU A 201 -1.23 6.74 -46.34
C GLU A 201 -0.37 5.47 -46.39
N ARG A 202 -0.72 4.45 -45.60
CA ARG A 202 0.02 3.18 -45.54
C ARG A 202 -0.51 2.09 -46.47
N ARG A 203 -1.63 2.31 -47.14
CA ARG A 203 -2.06 1.37 -48.19
C ARG A 203 -1.14 1.58 -49.39
N PRO A 204 -0.47 0.53 -49.91
CA PRO A 204 0.29 0.67 -51.14
C PRO A 204 -0.66 1.14 -52.24
N GLN A 205 -0.27 2.18 -52.97
CA GLN A 205 -0.97 2.54 -54.20
C GLN A 205 -0.79 1.38 -55.16
N ALA A 206 -1.91 0.75 -55.52
CA ALA A 206 -1.98 -0.31 -56.51
C ALA A 206 -1.77 0.27 -57.92
#